data_AF-Q63ZE4-F1
#
_entry.id   AF-Q63ZE4-F1
#
_cell.length_a   1.000
_cell.length_b   1.000
_cell.length_c   1.000
_cell.angle_alpha   90.00
_cell.angle_beta   90.00
_cell.angle_gamma   90.00
#
_symmetry.space_group_name_H-M   'P 1'
#
loop_
_entity.id
_entity.type
_entity.pdbx_description
1 polymer ?
#
loop_
_entity_poly.entity_id
_entity_poly.type
_entity_poly.pdbx_seq_one_letter_code
_entity_poly.pdbx_strand_id
1 'polypeptide(L)'
;MAFEELLSQVGGLGRFQMLHLVFILPSLMLLIPHILLENFAAAIPGHRCWVHMLDNNTGSGNETGILSEDALLRISIPLDSNLRPEKCRRFVHPQWQLLHLNGTIHSTSEADTEPCVDGWVYDQSYFPSTIVTKWDLVCDYQSLKSVVQFLLLTGMLVGGIIGGHVSDRFGRRFILRWCLLQLAITDTCAAFAPTFPVYCVLRFLAGFSSMIIISNNSLPITEWIRPNSKALVVILSSGALSIGQIILGGLAYVFRDWQTLHVVASVPFFVFFLLSRWLVESARWLIITNKLDEGLKALRKVARTNGIKNAEETLNIEVVRSTMQEELDAAQTKTTVCDLFRNPSMRKRICILVFLRFANTIPFYGTMVNLQHVGSNIFLLQVLYGAVALIVRCLALLTLNHMGRRISQILFMFLVGLSILANTFVPKEMQTLRVALACLGIGCSAATFSSVAVHFIELIPTVLRARASGIDLTASRIGAALAPLLMTLTVFFTTLPWIIYGIFPIIGGLIVFLLPETKNLPLPDTIKDVENQKKNLKEKA
;
A
#
# COMPACT_ATOMS: atom_id res chain seq x y z
N MET A 1 -20.24 -19.96 -14.09
CA MET A 1 -21.16 -18.88 -13.66
C MET A 1 -21.91 -18.37 -14.88
N ALA A 2 -23.21 -18.05 -14.76
CA ALA A 2 -24.08 -17.56 -15.85
C ALA A 2 -23.44 -16.51 -16.76
N PHE A 3 -22.84 -15.47 -16.18
CA PHE A 3 -22.23 -14.40 -16.98
C PHE A 3 -21.06 -14.86 -17.87
N GLU A 4 -20.39 -15.96 -17.50
CA GLU A 4 -19.27 -16.52 -18.27
C GLU A 4 -19.74 -17.13 -19.59
N GLU A 5 -20.97 -17.63 -19.65
CA GLU A 5 -21.60 -18.12 -20.88
C GLU A 5 -21.84 -16.97 -21.86
N LEU A 6 -22.36 -15.84 -21.38
CA LEU A 6 -22.49 -14.62 -22.19
C LEU A 6 -21.13 -14.12 -22.69
N LEU A 7 -20.10 -14.16 -21.84
CA LEU A 7 -18.76 -13.74 -22.23
C LEU A 7 -18.13 -14.68 -23.28
N SER A 8 -18.49 -15.97 -23.26
CA SER A 8 -18.03 -16.93 -24.28
C SER A 8 -18.50 -16.50 -25.68
N GLN A 9 -19.73 -15.99 -25.80
CA GLN A 9 -20.34 -15.50 -27.03
C GLN A 9 -19.77 -14.16 -27.52
N VAL A 10 -19.15 -13.38 -26.62
CA VAL A 10 -18.58 -12.05 -26.91
C VAL A 10 -17.08 -12.08 -27.23
N GLY A 11 -16.43 -13.23 -27.02
CA GLY A 11 -14.98 -13.41 -27.17
C GLY A 11 -14.24 -12.89 -25.94
N GLY A 12 -13.48 -13.75 -25.26
CA GLY A 12 -12.94 -13.45 -23.92
C GLY A 12 -11.52 -12.89 -23.84
N LEU A 13 -10.80 -12.86 -24.96
CA LEU A 13 -9.43 -12.33 -25.07
C LEU A 13 -9.23 -11.66 -26.43
N GLY A 14 -10.24 -10.90 -26.87
CA GLY A 14 -10.19 -10.16 -28.12
C GLY A 14 -9.50 -8.81 -27.97
N ARG A 15 -9.59 -8.01 -29.04
CA ARG A 15 -9.00 -6.66 -29.10
C ARG A 15 -9.51 -5.75 -27.99
N PHE A 16 -10.77 -5.88 -27.61
CA PHE A 16 -11.35 -5.08 -26.53
C PHE A 16 -10.65 -5.35 -25.20
N GLN A 17 -10.48 -6.62 -24.83
CA GLN A 17 -9.81 -6.99 -23.57
C GLN A 17 -8.37 -6.49 -23.55
N MET A 18 -7.62 -6.65 -24.65
CA MET A 18 -6.23 -6.17 -24.73
C MET A 18 -6.16 -4.64 -24.58
N LEU A 19 -7.02 -3.87 -25.26
CA LEU A 19 -7.08 -2.42 -25.10
C LEU A 19 -7.46 -2.02 -23.67
N HIS A 20 -8.37 -2.76 -23.04
CA HIS A 20 -8.77 -2.53 -21.67
C HIS A 20 -7.62 -2.81 -20.68
N LEU A 21 -6.85 -3.88 -20.89
CA LEU A 21 -5.64 -4.20 -20.12
C LEU A 21 -4.57 -3.11 -20.27
N VAL A 22 -4.33 -2.62 -21.49
CA VAL A 22 -3.36 -1.55 -21.78
C VAL A 22 -3.74 -0.23 -21.11
N PHE A 23 -5.03 0.03 -20.86
CA PHE A 23 -5.46 1.17 -20.05
C PHE A 23 -5.31 0.90 -18.55
N ILE A 24 -5.81 -0.23 -18.05
CA ILE A 24 -5.90 -0.49 -16.60
C ILE A 24 -4.53 -0.73 -15.99
N LEU A 25 -3.67 -1.55 -16.61
CA LEU A 25 -2.40 -1.95 -15.99
C LEU A 25 -1.49 -0.73 -15.70
N PRO A 26 -1.26 0.22 -16.63
CA PRO A 26 -0.49 1.43 -16.32
C PRO A 26 -1.15 2.31 -15.24
N SER A 27 -2.49 2.39 -15.20
CA SER A 27 -3.18 3.14 -14.15
C SER A 27 -2.98 2.53 -12.75
N LEU A 28 -2.92 1.19 -12.66
CA LEU A 28 -2.58 0.48 -11.42
C LEU A 28 -1.10 0.64 -11.06
N MET A 29 -0.19 0.61 -12.05
CA MET A 29 1.24 0.86 -11.84
C MET A 29 1.47 2.24 -11.22
N LEU A 30 0.81 3.28 -11.75
CA LEU A 30 1.03 4.66 -11.34
C LEU A 30 0.35 5.04 -10.03
N LEU A 31 -0.59 4.22 -9.54
CA LEU A 31 -1.25 4.48 -8.26
C LEU A 31 -0.35 4.21 -7.05
N ILE A 32 0.50 3.18 -7.12
CA ILE A 32 1.42 2.84 -6.04
C ILE A 32 2.42 3.97 -5.75
N PRO A 33 3.03 4.63 -6.76
CA PRO A 33 3.74 5.88 -6.59
C PRO A 33 3.03 6.86 -5.66
N HIS A 34 1.76 7.22 -5.88
CA HIS A 34 1.05 8.16 -5.01
C HIS A 34 0.91 7.72 -3.54
N ILE A 35 0.78 6.41 -3.31
CA ILE A 35 0.61 5.84 -1.97
C ILE A 35 1.95 5.89 -1.20
N LEU A 36 3.07 5.70 -1.89
CA LEU A 36 4.40 5.55 -1.27
C LEU A 36 5.33 6.76 -1.49
N LEU A 37 4.89 7.77 -2.24
CA LEU A 37 5.66 8.98 -2.54
C LEU A 37 6.17 9.70 -1.29
N GLU A 38 5.42 9.62 -0.17
CA GLU A 38 5.82 10.12 1.14
C GLU A 38 7.18 9.61 1.62
N ASN A 39 7.59 8.41 1.19
CA ASN A 39 8.90 7.87 1.55
C ASN A 39 10.05 8.79 1.13
N PHE A 40 9.85 9.55 0.06
CA PHE A 40 10.81 10.48 -0.52
C PHE A 40 10.43 11.93 -0.22
N ALA A 41 9.15 12.29 -0.38
CA ALA A 41 8.69 13.65 -0.09
C ALA A 41 8.86 14.02 1.39
N ALA A 42 8.74 13.06 2.30
CA ALA A 42 8.96 13.22 3.73
C ALA A 42 10.25 12.55 4.21
N ALA A 43 11.23 12.36 3.33
CA ALA A 43 12.56 11.93 3.74
C ALA A 43 13.13 12.96 4.72
N ILE A 44 13.62 12.52 5.88
CA ILE A 44 14.31 13.39 6.84
C ILE A 44 15.78 13.49 6.39
N PRO A 45 16.25 14.65 5.89
CA PRO A 45 17.66 14.85 5.61
C PRO A 45 18.48 14.97 6.91
N GLY A 46 19.80 14.90 6.79
CA GLY A 46 20.68 15.31 7.88
C GLY A 46 20.34 16.74 8.31
N HIS A 47 20.34 17.01 9.61
CA HIS A 47 20.02 18.34 10.13
C HIS A 47 20.80 18.63 11.40
N ARG A 48 20.96 19.91 11.68
CA ARG A 48 21.52 20.46 12.91
C ARG A 48 20.80 21.75 13.27
N CYS A 49 20.95 22.19 14.53
CA CYS A 49 20.53 23.54 14.90
C CYS A 49 21.26 24.59 14.05
N TRP A 50 20.55 25.67 13.74
CA TRP A 50 21.15 26.87 13.17
C TRP A 50 22.03 27.58 14.21
N VAL A 51 23.22 28.02 13.79
CA VAL A 51 24.26 28.60 14.64
C VAL A 51 24.60 30.00 14.13
N HIS A 52 24.28 31.02 14.92
CA HIS A 52 24.50 32.44 14.59
C HIS A 52 25.90 32.76 14.05
N MET A 53 26.95 32.19 14.64
CA MET A 53 28.35 32.49 14.26
C MET A 53 28.78 31.84 12.94
N LEU A 54 28.07 30.80 12.50
CA LEU A 54 28.42 30.02 11.32
C LEU A 54 27.48 30.31 10.14
N ASP A 55 26.18 30.40 10.41
CA ASP A 55 25.13 30.38 9.38
C ASP A 55 24.57 31.76 9.03
N ASN A 56 25.03 32.82 9.70
CA ASN A 56 24.59 34.17 9.42
C ASN A 56 25.41 34.78 8.27
N ASN A 57 24.80 34.93 7.10
CA ASN A 57 25.43 35.46 5.88
C ASN A 57 25.85 36.94 5.95
N THR A 58 25.54 37.67 7.02
CA THR A 58 25.73 39.14 7.14
C THR A 58 26.63 39.58 8.30
N GLY A 59 27.30 38.66 9.02
CA GLY A 59 28.13 38.99 10.17
C GLY A 59 29.59 38.58 10.01
N SER A 60 30.49 39.55 10.11
CA SER A 60 31.97 39.50 10.03
C SER A 60 32.71 38.56 10.99
N GLY A 61 32.05 37.57 11.61
CA GLY A 61 32.68 36.65 12.56
C GLY A 61 33.72 35.72 11.91
N ASN A 62 33.53 35.35 10.65
CA ASN A 62 34.47 34.52 9.89
C ASN A 62 35.55 35.32 9.14
N GLU A 63 35.53 36.66 9.15
CA GLU A 63 36.56 37.46 8.46
C GLU A 63 37.94 37.30 9.09
N THR A 64 38.05 36.80 10.32
CA THR A 64 39.35 36.50 10.93
C THR A 64 39.94 35.17 10.47
N GLY A 65 39.15 34.24 9.90
CA GLY A 65 39.64 32.94 9.42
C GLY A 65 40.31 32.05 10.49
N ILE A 66 40.19 32.40 11.77
CA ILE A 66 40.94 31.73 12.86
C ILE A 66 40.29 30.41 13.28
N LEU A 67 38.96 30.27 13.17
CA LEU A 67 38.24 29.05 13.56
C LEU A 67 37.67 28.32 12.34
N SER A 68 37.87 27.00 12.29
CA SER A 68 37.23 26.14 11.31
C SER A 68 35.73 25.97 11.58
N GLU A 69 34.95 25.64 10.56
CA GLU A 69 33.51 25.34 10.70
C GLU A 69 33.26 24.26 11.76
N ASP A 70 34.09 23.22 11.77
CA ASP A 70 34.03 22.14 12.77
C ASP A 70 34.24 22.65 14.20
N ALA A 71 35.12 23.64 14.39
CA ALA A 71 35.39 24.22 15.69
C ALA A 71 34.17 25.03 16.19
N LEU A 72 33.53 25.79 15.30
CA LEU A 72 32.29 26.53 15.59
C LEU A 72 31.13 25.58 15.92
N LEU A 73 30.98 24.48 15.17
CA LEU A 73 29.97 23.47 15.47
C LEU A 73 30.21 22.81 16.84
N ARG A 74 31.47 22.49 17.15
CA ARG A 74 31.84 21.82 18.41
C ARG A 74 31.57 22.66 19.64
N ILE A 75 31.73 23.99 19.57
CA ILE A 75 31.42 24.89 20.69
C ILE A 75 29.92 25.19 20.80
N SER A 76 29.15 25.03 19.73
CA SER A 76 27.73 25.41 19.69
C SER A 76 26.77 24.24 19.89
N ILE A 77 27.16 23.02 19.50
CA ILE A 77 26.29 21.85 19.52
C ILE A 77 26.94 20.74 20.36
N PRO A 78 26.24 20.18 21.37
CA PRO A 78 26.73 19.02 22.12
C PRO A 78 26.93 17.80 21.22
N LEU A 79 27.72 16.83 21.67
CA LEU A 79 27.88 15.55 20.95
C LEU A 79 26.87 14.52 21.49
N ASP A 80 26.28 13.75 20.59
CA ASP A 80 25.43 12.60 20.90
C ASP A 80 26.28 11.40 21.39
N SER A 81 25.61 10.31 21.76
CA SER A 81 26.24 9.07 22.20
C SER A 81 27.19 8.43 21.18
N ASN A 82 27.13 8.83 19.91
CA ASN A 82 27.98 8.34 18.83
C ASN A 82 29.09 9.35 18.46
N LEU A 83 29.35 10.35 19.32
CA LEU A 83 30.32 11.42 19.10
C LEU A 83 30.03 12.27 17.85
N ARG A 84 28.75 12.39 17.47
CA ARG A 84 28.30 13.26 16.37
C ARG A 84 27.56 14.46 16.94
N PRO A 85 27.50 15.60 16.24
CA PRO A 85 26.69 16.72 16.69
C PRO A 85 25.25 16.29 16.98
N GLU A 86 24.75 16.63 18.17
CA GLU A 86 23.39 16.36 18.58
C GLU A 86 22.42 17.07 17.63
N LYS A 87 21.42 16.34 17.17
CA LYS A 87 20.57 16.83 16.08
C LYS A 87 19.53 17.84 16.53
N CYS A 88 19.05 17.74 17.76
CA CYS A 88 17.82 18.40 18.23
C CYS A 88 18.05 19.48 19.30
N ARG A 89 19.29 19.63 19.78
CA ARG A 89 19.64 20.55 20.85
C ARG A 89 20.94 21.25 20.54
N ARG A 90 21.10 22.44 21.13
CA ARG A 90 22.33 23.24 21.12
C ARG A 90 22.64 23.71 22.54
N PHE A 91 23.86 24.18 22.75
CA PHE A 91 24.19 24.88 23.98
C PHE A 91 23.51 26.24 24.02
N VAL A 92 23.00 26.64 25.19
CA VAL A 92 22.42 27.99 25.41
C VAL A 92 23.48 29.06 25.17
N HIS A 93 24.72 28.80 25.58
CA HIS A 93 25.88 29.68 25.35
C HIS A 93 27.02 28.89 24.69
N PRO A 94 27.76 29.46 23.71
CA PRO A 94 28.90 28.79 23.10
C PRO A 94 29.95 28.36 24.13
N GLN A 95 30.31 27.08 24.11
CA GLN A 95 31.22 26.45 25.06
C GLN A 95 32.66 26.55 24.57
N TRP A 96 33.25 27.74 24.64
CA TRP A 96 34.63 28.02 24.19
C TRP A 96 35.69 27.09 24.81
N GLN A 97 35.43 26.60 26.03
CA GLN A 97 36.26 25.59 26.70
C GLN A 97 36.45 24.31 25.87
N LEU A 98 35.51 23.99 24.97
CA LEU A 98 35.59 22.79 24.13
C LEU A 98 36.69 22.86 23.04
N LEU A 99 37.24 24.06 22.77
CA LEU A 99 38.35 24.23 21.82
C LEU A 99 39.71 23.79 22.38
N HIS A 100 39.87 23.82 23.70
CA HIS A 100 41.16 23.62 24.38
C HIS A 100 41.36 22.21 24.95
N LEU A 101 40.49 21.24 24.64
CA LEU A 101 40.56 19.86 25.14
C LEU A 101 41.71 19.05 24.52
N ASN A 102 42.93 19.31 25.01
CA ASN A 102 44.06 18.36 25.03
C ASN A 102 44.49 18.02 26.48
N GLY A 103 43.76 18.48 27.50
CA GLY A 103 44.10 18.32 28.91
C GLY A 103 42.96 17.75 29.76
N THR A 104 43.28 16.76 30.58
CA THR A 104 42.44 16.05 31.55
C THR A 104 41.72 16.99 32.53
N ILE A 105 40.41 17.17 32.40
CA ILE A 105 39.55 17.68 33.48
C ILE A 105 38.26 16.86 33.55
N HIS A 106 38.15 16.09 34.63
CA HIS A 106 36.91 15.55 35.16
C HIS A 106 36.07 16.70 35.76
N SER A 107 34.75 16.65 35.57
CA SER A 107 33.70 17.54 36.13
C SER A 107 33.41 18.86 35.39
N THR A 108 32.81 18.78 34.20
CA THR A 108 31.93 19.85 33.72
C THR A 108 30.51 19.55 34.21
N SER A 109 29.93 20.49 34.97
CA SER A 109 28.46 20.64 35.06
C SER A 109 27.91 20.46 33.65
N GLU A 110 26.87 19.62 33.47
CA GLU A 110 26.20 19.48 32.19
C GLU A 110 25.86 20.89 31.68
N ALA A 111 26.53 21.32 30.61
CA ALA A 111 26.33 22.66 30.10
C ALA A 111 24.89 22.79 29.63
N ASP A 112 24.22 23.88 29.98
CA ASP A 112 22.80 24.05 29.70
C ASP A 112 22.54 23.94 28.19
N THR A 113 21.65 23.02 27.83
CA THR A 113 21.20 22.79 26.45
C THR A 113 19.77 23.26 26.28
N GLU A 114 19.46 23.83 25.12
CA GLU A 114 18.11 24.20 24.69
C GLU A 114 17.74 23.52 23.37
N PRO A 115 16.44 23.37 23.05
CA PRO A 115 15.99 23.03 21.70
C PRO A 115 16.49 24.05 20.66
N CYS A 116 16.57 23.68 19.39
CA CYS A 116 16.95 24.60 18.32
C CYS A 116 15.89 25.72 18.13
N VAL A 117 16.03 26.84 18.83
CA VAL A 117 15.06 27.96 18.80
C VAL A 117 15.19 28.85 17.55
N ASP A 118 16.39 28.95 16.97
CA ASP A 118 16.67 29.80 15.80
C ASP A 118 16.52 29.06 14.46
N GLY A 119 15.87 27.90 14.46
CA GLY A 119 15.64 27.08 13.29
C GLY A 119 16.75 26.05 12.99
N TRP A 120 16.74 25.55 11.76
CA TRP A 120 17.45 24.34 11.35
C TRP A 120 18.27 24.57 10.09
N VAL A 121 19.41 23.87 10.00
CA VAL A 121 20.19 23.74 8.77
C VAL A 121 20.10 22.29 8.30
N TYR A 122 19.63 22.10 7.07
CA TYR A 122 19.42 20.79 6.47
C TYR A 122 20.49 20.46 5.42
N ASP A 123 20.92 19.20 5.40
CA ASP A 123 21.79 18.65 4.37
C ASP A 123 21.02 18.44 3.06
N GLN A 124 21.36 19.26 2.06
CA GLN A 124 20.71 19.26 0.74
C GLN A 124 21.42 18.36 -0.29
N SER A 125 22.43 17.58 0.11
CA SER A 125 23.22 16.73 -0.80
C SER A 125 22.37 15.68 -1.54
N TYR A 126 21.39 15.09 -0.85
CA TYR A 126 20.49 14.09 -1.44
C TYR A 126 19.14 14.68 -1.83
N PHE A 127 18.54 15.49 -0.96
CA PHE A 127 17.21 16.08 -1.19
C PHE A 127 17.32 17.60 -1.13
N PRO A 128 17.07 18.32 -2.25
CA PRO A 128 17.12 19.78 -2.25
C PRO A 128 16.03 20.39 -1.36
N SER A 129 14.86 19.74 -1.32
CA SER A 129 13.72 20.15 -0.49
C SER A 129 12.83 18.94 -0.23
N THR A 130 12.21 18.91 0.96
CA THR A 130 11.23 17.91 1.40
C THR A 130 10.11 18.60 2.17
N ILE A 131 9.02 17.90 2.46
CA ILE A 131 7.99 18.43 3.38
C ILE A 131 8.56 18.66 4.78
N VAL A 132 9.58 17.89 5.17
CA VAL A 132 10.26 18.02 6.46
C VAL A 132 11.02 19.34 6.53
N THR A 133 11.76 19.69 5.47
CA THR A 133 12.51 20.96 5.41
C THR A 133 11.62 22.18 5.21
N LYS A 134 10.40 22.01 4.67
CA LYS A 134 9.47 23.13 4.45
C LYS A 134 8.71 23.55 5.72
N TRP A 135 8.40 22.59 6.60
CA TRP A 135 7.59 22.82 7.80
C TRP A 135 8.29 22.42 9.10
N ASP A 136 9.62 22.26 9.05
CA ASP A 136 10.47 21.92 10.19
C ASP A 136 10.00 20.71 11.02
N LEU A 137 9.65 19.63 10.33
CA LEU A 137 9.08 18.42 10.92
C LEU A 137 10.14 17.47 11.50
N VAL A 138 11.06 18.01 12.29
CA VAL A 138 12.14 17.26 12.96
C VAL A 138 11.95 17.26 14.47
N CYS A 139 12.70 16.39 15.16
CA CYS A 139 12.73 16.31 16.63
C CYS A 139 11.33 16.15 17.24
N ASP A 140 10.84 17.11 18.02
CA ASP A 140 9.52 17.05 18.67
C ASP A 140 8.37 16.89 17.65
N TYR A 141 8.55 17.42 16.43
CA TYR A 141 7.57 17.36 15.35
C TYR A 141 7.77 16.18 14.39
N GLN A 142 8.79 15.34 14.60
CA GLN A 142 9.09 14.19 13.72
C GLN A 142 7.92 13.21 13.61
N SER A 143 7.13 13.06 14.68
CA SER A 143 5.96 12.17 14.71
C SER A 143 4.87 12.57 13.70
N LEU A 144 4.80 13.85 13.30
CA LEU A 144 3.82 14.36 12.34
C LEU A 144 3.99 13.76 10.94
N LYS A 145 5.20 13.32 10.57
CA LYS A 145 5.43 12.56 9.33
C LYS A 145 4.57 11.30 9.27
N SER A 146 4.54 10.54 10.36
CA SER A 146 3.72 9.32 10.46
C SER A 146 2.23 9.64 10.41
N VAL A 147 1.83 10.82 10.89
CA VAL A 147 0.43 11.29 10.82
C VAL A 147 0.00 11.53 9.37
N VAL A 148 0.84 12.10 8.50
CA VAL A 148 0.52 12.27 7.07
C VAL A 148 0.22 10.91 6.41
N GLN A 149 1.10 9.93 6.62
CA GLN A 149 0.92 8.58 6.09
C GLN A 149 -0.31 7.88 6.67
N PHE A 150 -0.57 8.05 7.97
CA PHE A 150 -1.78 7.58 8.63
C PHE A 150 -3.03 8.18 8.00
N LEU A 151 -3.05 9.49 7.74
CA LEU A 151 -4.19 10.18 7.14
C LEU A 151 -4.44 9.73 5.69
N LEU A 152 -3.40 9.55 4.88
CA LEU A 152 -3.50 8.98 3.54
C LEU A 152 -4.13 7.57 3.58
N LEU A 153 -3.62 6.69 4.44
CA LEU A 153 -4.11 5.31 4.56
C LEU A 153 -5.51 5.23 5.18
N THR A 154 -5.85 6.16 6.09
CA THR A 154 -7.21 6.32 6.62
C THR A 154 -8.16 6.84 5.54
N GLY A 155 -7.71 7.76 4.69
CA GLY A 155 -8.43 8.16 3.48
C GLY A 155 -8.76 6.95 2.61
N MET A 156 -7.78 6.08 2.35
CA MET A 156 -7.99 4.82 1.61
C MET A 156 -9.00 3.88 2.29
N LEU A 157 -8.96 3.78 3.62
CA LEU A 157 -9.93 2.99 4.40
C LEU A 157 -11.37 3.52 4.18
N VAL A 158 -11.57 4.82 4.39
CA VAL A 158 -12.88 5.47 4.24
C VAL A 158 -13.36 5.39 2.79
N GLY A 159 -12.47 5.64 1.83
CA GLY A 159 -12.74 5.51 0.40
C GLY A 159 -13.10 4.08 -0.01
N GLY A 160 -12.49 3.06 0.59
CA GLY A 160 -12.85 1.67 0.36
C GLY A 160 -14.27 1.33 0.84
N ILE A 161 -14.64 1.78 2.03
CA ILE A 161 -15.96 1.53 2.63
C ILE A 161 -17.05 2.26 1.83
N ILE A 162 -16.89 3.57 1.61
CA ILE A 162 -17.88 4.39 0.93
C ILE A 162 -17.91 4.09 -0.57
N GLY A 163 -16.73 3.94 -1.18
CA GLY A 163 -16.57 3.77 -2.61
C GLY A 163 -17.22 2.51 -3.16
N GLY A 164 -17.26 1.41 -2.39
CA GLY A 164 -18.00 0.21 -2.79
C GLY A 164 -19.49 0.52 -2.99
N HIS A 165 -20.13 1.11 -1.98
CA HIS A 165 -21.55 1.48 -2.02
C HIS A 165 -21.86 2.50 -3.12
N VAL A 166 -21.02 3.52 -3.28
CA VAL A 166 -21.22 4.56 -4.28
C VAL A 166 -21.03 4.01 -5.69
N SER A 167 -20.03 3.15 -5.91
CA SER A 167 -19.76 2.53 -7.23
C SER A 167 -20.86 1.56 -7.64
N ASP A 168 -21.39 0.78 -6.70
CA ASP A 168 -22.50 -0.13 -6.96
C ASP A 168 -23.81 0.63 -7.25
N ARG A 169 -23.99 1.84 -6.70
CA ARG A 169 -25.18 2.68 -6.93
C ARG A 169 -25.13 3.48 -8.24
N PHE A 170 -24.02 4.16 -8.52
CA PHE A 170 -23.92 5.10 -9.63
C PHE A 170 -23.23 4.54 -10.88
N GLY A 171 -22.59 3.37 -10.77
CA GLY A 171 -21.82 2.74 -11.83
C GLY A 171 -20.32 2.91 -11.63
N ARG A 172 -19.57 1.86 -11.95
CA ARG A 172 -18.12 1.78 -11.70
C ARG A 172 -17.34 2.74 -12.58
N ARG A 173 -17.71 2.88 -13.86
CA ARG A 173 -17.03 3.79 -14.79
C ARG A 173 -17.22 5.24 -14.37
N PHE A 174 -18.44 5.65 -14.00
CA PHE A 174 -18.70 7.03 -13.60
C PHE A 174 -17.86 7.40 -12.39
N ILE A 175 -17.90 6.59 -11.32
CA ILE A 175 -17.14 6.85 -10.10
C ILE A 175 -15.63 6.78 -10.33
N LEU A 176 -15.13 5.85 -11.15
CA LEU A 176 -13.72 5.79 -11.53
C LEU A 176 -13.25 7.11 -12.17
N ARG A 177 -14.03 7.68 -13.10
CA ARG A 177 -13.69 8.95 -13.76
C ARG A 177 -13.57 10.10 -12.77
N TRP A 178 -14.52 10.21 -11.85
CA TRP A 178 -14.48 11.24 -10.80
C TRP A 178 -13.28 11.07 -9.88
N CYS A 179 -13.00 9.84 -9.43
CA CYS A 179 -11.87 9.58 -8.55
C CYS A 179 -10.52 9.82 -9.24
N LEU A 180 -10.37 9.49 -10.53
CA LEU A 180 -9.16 9.80 -11.30
C LEU A 180 -8.91 11.32 -11.35
N LEU A 181 -9.96 12.11 -11.62
CA LEU A 181 -9.86 13.57 -11.64
C LEU A 181 -9.57 14.13 -10.24
N GLN A 182 -10.27 13.64 -9.22
CA GLN A 182 -10.05 14.06 -7.82
C GLN A 182 -8.62 13.76 -7.38
N LEU A 183 -8.08 12.57 -7.67
CA LEU A 183 -6.71 12.20 -7.32
C LEU A 183 -5.71 13.14 -8.01
N ALA A 184 -5.87 13.37 -9.31
CA ALA A 184 -4.99 14.25 -10.08
C ALA A 184 -4.99 15.69 -9.51
N ILE A 185 -6.16 16.24 -9.18
CA ILE A 185 -6.29 17.59 -8.62
C ILE A 185 -5.70 17.64 -7.20
N THR A 186 -6.13 16.74 -6.32
CA THR A 186 -5.72 16.77 -4.89
C THR A 186 -4.22 16.59 -4.73
N ASP A 187 -3.59 15.71 -5.50
CA ASP A 187 -2.14 15.47 -5.43
C ASP A 187 -1.32 16.60 -6.06
N THR A 188 -1.82 17.21 -7.14
CA THR A 188 -1.21 18.43 -7.71
C THR A 188 -1.31 19.59 -6.73
N CYS A 189 -2.46 19.79 -6.09
CA CYS A 189 -2.63 20.81 -5.05
C CYS A 189 -1.73 20.53 -3.84
N ALA A 190 -1.46 19.26 -3.50
CA ALA A 190 -0.59 18.90 -2.38
C ALA A 190 0.84 19.42 -2.59
N ALA A 191 1.36 19.41 -3.82
CA ALA A 191 2.66 19.99 -4.17
C ALA A 191 2.76 21.49 -3.83
N PHE A 192 1.64 22.20 -3.86
CA PHE A 192 1.57 23.66 -3.63
C PHE A 192 0.89 24.03 -2.31
N ALA A 193 0.71 23.07 -1.39
CA ALA A 193 0.05 23.33 -0.12
C ALA A 193 0.80 24.45 0.66
N PRO A 194 0.09 25.50 1.12
CA PRO A 194 0.72 26.62 1.85
C PRO A 194 1.05 26.24 3.29
N THR A 195 0.21 25.42 3.92
CA THR A 195 0.34 25.03 5.33
C THR A 195 0.26 23.52 5.49
N PHE A 196 0.90 23.00 6.54
CA PHE A 196 0.93 21.57 6.84
C PHE A 196 -0.48 20.95 7.02
N PRO A 197 -1.47 21.58 7.70
CA PRO A 197 -2.82 21.03 7.78
C PRO A 197 -3.52 20.91 6.43
N VAL A 198 -3.34 21.88 5.52
CA VAL A 198 -3.89 21.81 4.16
C VAL A 198 -3.29 20.63 3.40
N TYR A 199 -1.97 20.42 3.53
CA TYR A 199 -1.30 19.26 2.97
C TYR A 199 -1.90 17.94 3.49
N CYS A 200 -2.10 17.81 4.80
CA CYS A 200 -2.72 16.64 5.44
C CYS A 200 -4.13 16.34 4.90
N VAL A 201 -4.98 17.36 4.73
CA VAL A 201 -6.33 17.20 4.16
C VAL A 201 -6.26 16.72 2.70
N LEU A 202 -5.38 17.29 1.90
CA LEU A 202 -5.20 16.90 0.50
C LEU A 202 -4.71 15.45 0.38
N ARG A 203 -3.80 15.01 1.27
CA ARG A 203 -3.33 13.62 1.31
C ARG A 203 -4.42 12.65 1.75
N PHE A 204 -5.26 13.01 2.72
CA PHE A 204 -6.46 12.22 3.05
C PHE A 204 -7.40 12.05 1.84
N LEU A 205 -7.68 13.12 1.09
CA LEU A 205 -8.54 13.08 -0.09
C LEU A 205 -7.92 12.30 -1.27
N ALA A 206 -6.60 12.35 -1.43
CA ALA A 206 -5.86 11.52 -2.37
C ALA A 206 -5.97 10.03 -2.00
N GLY A 207 -5.86 9.71 -0.70
CA GLY A 207 -6.08 8.36 -0.20
C GLY A 207 -7.50 7.85 -0.47
N PHE A 208 -8.50 8.69 -0.18
CA PHE A 208 -9.92 8.39 -0.44
C PHE A 208 -10.18 7.96 -1.87
N SER A 209 -9.70 8.75 -2.84
CA SER A 209 -9.86 8.44 -4.27
C SER A 209 -9.04 7.23 -4.71
N SER A 210 -7.83 7.06 -4.18
CA SER A 210 -6.91 5.98 -4.55
C SER A 210 -7.52 4.59 -4.38
N MET A 211 -8.17 4.33 -3.23
CA MET A 211 -8.75 3.00 -2.99
C MET A 211 -9.93 2.68 -3.92
N ILE A 212 -10.72 3.70 -4.26
CA ILE A 212 -11.84 3.58 -5.19
C ILE A 212 -11.35 3.29 -6.61
N ILE A 213 -10.21 3.89 -7.01
CA ILE A 213 -9.55 3.59 -8.28
C ILE A 213 -9.10 2.13 -8.31
N ILE A 214 -8.45 1.60 -7.26
CA ILE A 214 -8.00 0.19 -7.20
C ILE A 214 -9.18 -0.75 -7.40
N SER A 215 -10.27 -0.55 -6.65
CA SER A 215 -11.42 -1.45 -6.68
C SER A 215 -12.16 -1.38 -8.02
N ASN A 216 -12.37 -0.18 -8.57
CA ASN A 216 -13.05 0.00 -9.86
C ASN A 216 -12.20 -0.30 -11.09
N ASN A 217 -10.88 -0.40 -10.97
CA ASN A 217 -10.03 -0.95 -12.01
C ASN A 217 -9.97 -2.49 -11.97
N SER A 218 -9.90 -3.07 -10.77
CA SER A 218 -9.67 -4.51 -10.59
C SER A 218 -10.90 -5.37 -10.89
N LEU A 219 -12.12 -4.85 -10.71
CA LEU A 219 -13.34 -5.63 -10.93
C LEU A 219 -13.71 -5.76 -12.42
N PRO A 220 -13.83 -4.67 -13.20
CA PRO A 220 -14.21 -4.76 -14.61
C PRO A 220 -13.23 -5.60 -15.43
N ILE A 221 -11.94 -5.55 -15.11
CA ILE A 221 -10.92 -6.37 -15.80
C ILE A 221 -11.25 -7.86 -15.66
N THR A 222 -11.68 -8.30 -14.48
CA THR A 222 -11.99 -9.72 -14.21
C THR A 222 -13.35 -10.14 -14.76
N GLU A 223 -14.27 -9.19 -14.92
CA GLU A 223 -15.61 -9.45 -15.46
C GLU A 223 -15.56 -9.65 -16.98
N TRP A 224 -14.72 -8.91 -17.71
CA TRP A 224 -14.61 -9.01 -19.17
C TRP A 224 -13.71 -10.14 -19.67
N ILE A 225 -13.13 -10.96 -18.79
CA ILE A 225 -12.12 -11.96 -19.11
C ILE A 225 -12.62 -13.38 -18.85
N ARG A 226 -12.36 -14.27 -19.81
CA ARG A 226 -12.75 -15.69 -19.72
C ARG A 226 -12.08 -16.39 -18.53
N PRO A 227 -12.75 -17.36 -17.88
CA PRO A 227 -12.25 -18.05 -16.68
C PRO A 227 -10.81 -18.54 -16.81
N ASN A 228 -10.46 -19.15 -17.94
CA ASN A 228 -9.13 -19.73 -18.19
C ASN A 228 -7.99 -18.69 -18.18
N SER A 229 -8.29 -17.42 -18.46
CA SER A 229 -7.31 -16.33 -18.49
C SER A 229 -7.38 -15.42 -17.25
N LYS A 230 -8.39 -15.58 -16.38
CA LYS A 230 -8.58 -14.74 -15.19
C LYS A 230 -7.36 -14.77 -14.28
N ALA A 231 -6.79 -15.96 -14.05
CA ALA A 231 -5.61 -16.12 -13.19
C ALA A 231 -4.42 -15.30 -13.70
N LEU A 232 -4.12 -15.38 -15.00
CA LEU A 232 -3.05 -14.60 -15.64
C LEU A 232 -3.27 -13.09 -15.43
N VAL A 233 -4.50 -12.61 -15.61
CA VAL A 233 -4.80 -11.17 -15.50
C VAL A 233 -4.73 -10.67 -14.06
N VAL A 234 -5.13 -11.48 -13.09
CA VAL A 234 -4.96 -11.16 -11.67
C VAL A 234 -3.47 -11.06 -11.31
N ILE A 235 -2.64 -11.95 -11.86
CA ILE A 235 -1.18 -11.93 -11.68
C ILE A 235 -0.59 -10.68 -12.34
N LEU A 236 -0.96 -10.37 -13.58
CA LEU A 236 -0.50 -9.16 -14.28
C LEU A 236 -0.91 -7.89 -13.53
N SER A 237 -2.14 -7.81 -13.03
CA SER A 237 -2.63 -6.70 -12.20
C SER A 237 -1.84 -6.56 -10.89
N SER A 238 -1.52 -7.68 -10.24
CA SER A 238 -0.69 -7.68 -9.02
C SER A 238 0.78 -7.33 -9.31
N GLY A 239 1.30 -7.77 -10.45
CA GLY A 239 2.64 -7.44 -10.93
C GLY A 239 2.76 -5.96 -11.31
N ALA A 240 1.72 -5.38 -11.89
CA ALA A 240 1.62 -3.95 -12.16
C ALA A 240 1.85 -3.11 -10.89
N LEU A 241 1.31 -3.53 -9.74
CA LEU A 241 1.57 -2.84 -8.47
C LEU A 241 3.06 -2.86 -8.07
N SER A 242 3.75 -3.99 -8.29
CA SER A 242 5.19 -4.10 -8.05
C SER A 242 6.02 -3.26 -9.01
N ILE A 243 5.63 -3.23 -10.30
CA ILE A 243 6.26 -2.35 -11.29
C ILE A 243 6.08 -0.89 -10.88
N GLY A 244 4.93 -0.52 -10.32
CA GLY A 244 4.70 0.79 -9.72
C GLY A 244 5.70 1.18 -8.64
N GLN A 245 6.09 0.23 -7.77
CA GLN A 245 7.14 0.46 -6.76
C GLN A 245 8.50 0.73 -7.39
N ILE A 246 8.84 0.00 -8.45
CA ILE A 246 10.09 0.17 -9.20
C ILE A 246 10.11 1.56 -9.88
N ILE A 247 9.00 1.92 -10.53
CA ILE A 247 8.83 3.23 -11.18
C ILE A 247 8.99 4.35 -10.15
N LEU A 248 8.37 4.24 -8.97
CA LEU A 248 8.51 5.26 -7.91
C LEU A 248 9.98 5.45 -7.50
N GLY A 249 10.73 4.37 -7.28
CA GLY A 249 12.15 4.48 -6.90
C GLY A 249 12.98 5.19 -7.96
N GLY A 250 12.70 4.92 -9.25
CA GLY A 250 13.32 5.63 -10.38
C GLY A 250 12.91 7.10 -10.48
N LEU A 251 11.61 7.40 -10.39
CA LEU A 251 11.08 8.77 -10.43
C LEU A 251 11.63 9.62 -9.29
N ALA A 252 11.67 9.08 -8.07
CA ALA A 252 12.22 9.79 -6.93
C ALA A 252 13.73 10.04 -7.04
N TYR A 253 14.48 9.15 -7.70
CA TYR A 253 15.91 9.36 -7.95
C TYR A 253 16.17 10.52 -8.94
N VAL A 254 15.33 10.63 -9.97
CA VAL A 254 15.39 11.68 -11.00
C VAL A 254 14.85 13.01 -10.46
N PHE A 255 13.68 12.98 -9.81
CA PHE A 255 13.00 14.15 -9.26
C PHE A 255 13.06 14.12 -7.73
N ARG A 256 14.15 14.65 -7.19
CA ARG A 256 14.41 14.64 -5.74
C ARG A 256 13.68 15.73 -4.97
N ASP A 257 13.27 16.79 -5.67
CA ASP A 257 12.39 17.82 -5.10
C ASP A 257 10.98 17.27 -4.93
N TRP A 258 10.43 17.38 -3.71
CA TRP A 258 9.14 16.80 -3.37
C TRP A 258 7.96 17.41 -4.14
N GLN A 259 8.01 18.70 -4.48
CA GLN A 259 6.94 19.37 -5.23
C GLN A 259 6.91 18.85 -6.67
N THR A 260 8.09 18.79 -7.30
CA THR A 260 8.26 18.25 -8.65
C THR A 260 7.85 16.79 -8.69
N LEU A 261 8.21 15.99 -7.68
CA LEU A 261 7.84 14.59 -7.59
C LEU A 261 6.31 14.38 -7.52
N HIS A 262 5.59 15.19 -6.72
CA HIS A 262 4.12 15.18 -6.69
C HIS A 262 3.51 15.52 -8.05
N VAL A 263 3.97 16.58 -8.70
CA VAL A 263 3.45 17.00 -10.02
C VAL A 263 3.71 15.94 -11.08
N VAL A 264 4.92 15.38 -11.14
CA VAL A 264 5.27 14.33 -12.11
C VAL A 264 4.44 13.07 -11.88
N ALA A 265 4.18 12.71 -10.62
CA ALA A 265 3.31 11.58 -10.30
C ALA A 265 1.84 11.83 -10.68
N SER A 266 1.32 13.05 -10.48
CA SER A 266 -0.10 13.38 -10.68
C SER A 266 -0.49 13.59 -12.16
N VAL A 267 0.42 14.11 -13.00
CA VAL A 267 0.15 14.42 -14.41
C VAL A 267 -0.43 13.23 -15.20
N PRO A 268 0.10 12.00 -15.10
CA PRO A 268 -0.48 10.84 -15.76
C PRO A 268 -1.96 10.57 -15.41
N PHE A 269 -2.43 10.94 -14.23
CA PHE A 269 -3.84 10.74 -13.86
C PHE A 269 -4.80 11.67 -14.59
N PHE A 270 -4.36 12.86 -15.01
CA PHE A 270 -5.13 13.67 -15.96
C PHE A 270 -5.27 12.95 -17.30
N VAL A 271 -4.21 12.29 -17.78
CA VAL A 271 -4.27 11.49 -19.02
C VAL A 271 -5.23 10.31 -18.86
N PHE A 272 -5.14 9.54 -17.78
CA PHE A 272 -6.11 8.45 -17.52
C PHE A 272 -7.54 8.95 -17.38
N PHE A 273 -7.76 10.11 -16.76
CA PHE A 273 -9.08 10.73 -16.73
C PHE A 273 -9.61 11.02 -18.14
N LEU A 274 -8.79 11.54 -19.05
CA LEU A 274 -9.21 11.77 -20.44
C LEU A 274 -9.50 10.47 -21.20
N LEU A 275 -8.61 9.48 -21.05
CA LEU A 275 -8.67 8.16 -21.68
C LEU A 275 -9.83 7.29 -21.15
N SER A 276 -10.21 7.46 -19.87
CA SER A 276 -11.30 6.72 -19.21
C SER A 276 -12.68 6.95 -19.85
N ARG A 277 -12.82 7.96 -20.72
CA ARG A 277 -14.00 8.17 -21.55
C ARG A 277 -14.26 7.00 -22.51
N TRP A 278 -13.26 6.23 -22.89
CA TRP A 278 -13.44 5.11 -23.82
C TRP A 278 -13.75 3.78 -23.14
N LEU A 279 -13.67 3.73 -21.80
CA LEU A 279 -14.06 2.55 -21.04
C LEU A 279 -15.53 2.20 -21.27
N VAL A 280 -15.82 0.91 -21.27
CA VAL A 280 -17.19 0.39 -21.30
C VAL A 280 -17.56 0.03 -19.87
N GLU A 281 -18.78 0.39 -19.47
CA GLU A 281 -19.30 0.05 -18.14
C GLU A 281 -19.44 -1.48 -18.02
N SER A 282 -19.38 -2.00 -16.79
CA SER A 282 -19.57 -3.43 -16.55
C SER A 282 -20.94 -3.90 -17.05
N ALA A 283 -20.94 -4.81 -18.04
CA ALA A 283 -22.18 -5.41 -18.52
C ALA A 283 -22.89 -6.21 -17.42
N ARG A 284 -22.12 -6.88 -16.55
CA ARG A 284 -22.67 -7.60 -15.41
C ARG A 284 -23.39 -6.67 -14.43
N TRP A 285 -22.76 -5.54 -14.09
CA TRP A 285 -23.38 -4.53 -13.21
C TRP A 285 -24.66 -3.96 -13.82
N LEU A 286 -24.66 -3.64 -15.13
CA LEU A 286 -25.85 -3.15 -15.83
C LEU A 286 -27.00 -4.16 -15.79
N ILE A 287 -26.70 -5.44 -16.03
CA ILE A 287 -27.72 -6.51 -16.00
C ILE A 287 -28.28 -6.67 -14.58
N ILE A 288 -27.41 -6.79 -13.58
CA ILE A 288 -27.82 -7.01 -12.17
C ILE A 288 -28.57 -5.80 -11.59
N THR A 289 -28.31 -4.58 -12.08
CA THR A 289 -29.07 -3.37 -11.70
C THR A 289 -30.34 -3.15 -12.53
N ASN A 290 -30.82 -4.19 -13.24
CA ASN A 290 -32.04 -4.19 -14.05
C ASN A 290 -32.01 -3.22 -15.24
N LYS A 291 -30.82 -2.85 -15.74
CA LYS A 291 -30.60 -2.06 -16.96
C LYS A 291 -30.24 -2.98 -18.14
N LEU A 292 -31.14 -3.90 -18.47
CA LEU A 292 -30.89 -4.97 -19.44
C LEU A 292 -30.50 -4.43 -20.83
N ASP A 293 -31.16 -3.38 -21.31
CA ASP A 293 -30.88 -2.78 -22.62
C ASP A 293 -29.46 -2.19 -22.72
N GLU A 294 -29.03 -1.48 -21.68
CA GLU A 294 -27.68 -0.93 -21.60
C GLU A 294 -26.64 -2.06 -21.49
N GLY A 295 -26.91 -3.09 -20.69
CA GLY A 295 -26.06 -4.28 -20.56
C GLY A 295 -25.89 -5.00 -21.89
N LEU A 296 -26.98 -5.21 -22.63
CA LEU A 296 -26.97 -5.81 -23.96
C LEU A 296 -26.18 -4.95 -24.96
N LYS A 297 -26.37 -3.63 -24.93
CA LYS A 297 -25.61 -2.68 -25.77
C LYS A 297 -24.11 -2.74 -25.47
N ALA A 298 -23.72 -2.89 -24.19
CA ALA A 298 -22.33 -3.07 -23.79
C ALA A 298 -21.75 -4.39 -24.32
N LEU A 299 -22.47 -5.52 -24.17
CA LEU A 299 -22.05 -6.83 -24.70
C LEU A 299 -21.88 -6.79 -26.22
N ARG A 300 -22.86 -6.23 -26.96
CA ARG A 300 -22.79 -6.08 -28.42
C ARG A 300 -21.63 -5.19 -28.85
N LYS A 301 -21.35 -4.09 -28.14
CA LYS A 301 -20.19 -3.22 -28.43
C LYS A 301 -18.87 -3.98 -28.29
N VAL A 302 -18.72 -4.77 -27.24
CA VAL A 302 -17.52 -5.59 -27.04
C VAL A 302 -17.41 -6.67 -28.11
N ALA A 303 -18.51 -7.36 -28.43
CA ALA A 303 -18.52 -8.40 -29.46
C ALA A 303 -18.14 -7.85 -30.84
N ARG A 304 -18.66 -6.68 -31.23
CA ARG A 304 -18.26 -5.96 -32.45
C ARG A 304 -16.78 -5.59 -32.43
N THR A 305 -16.25 -5.09 -31.31
CA THR A 305 -14.83 -4.73 -31.16
C THR A 305 -13.91 -5.96 -31.27
N ASN A 306 -14.41 -7.12 -30.83
CA ASN A 306 -13.74 -8.40 -30.95
C ASN A 306 -13.92 -9.09 -32.31
N GLY A 307 -14.67 -8.49 -33.25
CA GLY A 307 -14.85 -8.99 -34.61
C GLY A 307 -15.92 -10.08 -34.76
N ILE A 308 -16.83 -10.25 -33.80
CA ILE A 308 -17.91 -11.23 -33.86
C ILE A 308 -19.06 -10.66 -34.70
N LYS A 309 -19.22 -11.18 -35.92
CA LYS A 309 -20.11 -10.62 -36.95
C LYS A 309 -21.61 -10.86 -36.72
N ASN A 310 -21.99 -11.86 -35.92
CA ASN A 310 -23.40 -12.23 -35.68
C ASN A 310 -23.90 -11.92 -34.26
N ALA A 311 -23.19 -11.03 -33.54
CA ALA A 311 -23.47 -10.78 -32.12
C ALA A 311 -24.88 -10.23 -31.84
N GLU A 312 -25.52 -9.58 -32.82
CA GLU A 312 -26.87 -9.04 -32.66
C GLU A 312 -27.95 -10.11 -32.69
N GLU A 313 -27.75 -11.16 -33.49
CA GLU A 313 -28.66 -12.30 -33.61
C GLU A 313 -28.50 -13.22 -32.40
N THR A 314 -27.26 -13.45 -31.93
CA THR A 314 -26.99 -14.36 -30.81
C THR A 314 -27.30 -13.74 -29.45
N LEU A 315 -27.08 -12.43 -29.28
CA LEU A 315 -27.34 -11.71 -28.03
C LEU A 315 -28.61 -10.88 -28.20
N ASN A 316 -29.71 -11.37 -27.63
CA ASN A 316 -30.95 -10.63 -27.45
C ASN A 316 -31.30 -10.52 -25.96
N ILE A 317 -32.32 -9.73 -25.62
CA ILE A 317 -32.71 -9.49 -24.22
C ILE A 317 -33.14 -10.79 -23.53
N GLU A 318 -33.82 -11.68 -24.25
CA GLU A 318 -34.30 -12.97 -23.72
C GLU A 318 -33.15 -13.90 -23.35
N VAL A 319 -32.12 -14.01 -24.19
CA VAL A 319 -30.89 -14.77 -23.90
C VAL A 319 -30.18 -14.20 -22.70
N VAL A 320 -30.03 -12.87 -22.60
CA VAL A 320 -29.39 -12.25 -21.44
C VAL A 320 -30.17 -12.52 -20.15
N ARG A 321 -31.51 -12.35 -20.17
CA ARG A 321 -32.37 -12.57 -19.01
C ARG A 321 -32.38 -14.03 -18.57
N SER A 322 -32.61 -14.96 -19.49
CA SER A 322 -32.64 -16.40 -19.21
C SER A 322 -31.30 -16.90 -18.68
N THR A 323 -30.18 -16.48 -19.27
CA THR A 323 -28.85 -16.86 -18.81
C THR A 323 -28.55 -16.31 -17.41
N MET A 324 -28.97 -15.08 -17.11
CA MET A 324 -28.63 -14.38 -15.86
C MET A 324 -29.67 -14.52 -14.75
N GLN A 325 -30.72 -15.34 -14.93
CA GLN A 325 -31.87 -15.41 -14.02
C GLN A 325 -31.45 -15.71 -12.57
N GLU A 326 -30.58 -16.69 -12.36
CA GLU A 326 -30.08 -17.03 -11.02
C GLU A 326 -29.30 -15.89 -10.35
N GLU A 327 -28.47 -15.16 -11.12
CA GLU A 327 -27.72 -14.01 -10.59
C GLU A 327 -28.64 -12.81 -10.30
N LEU A 328 -29.70 -12.63 -11.10
CA LEU A 328 -30.73 -11.63 -10.87
C LEU A 328 -31.52 -11.94 -9.60
N ASP A 329 -31.92 -13.20 -9.39
CA ASP A 329 -32.63 -13.65 -8.20
C ASP A 329 -31.74 -13.55 -6.95
N ALA A 330 -30.46 -13.93 -7.07
CA ALA A 330 -29.48 -13.79 -6.01
C ALA A 330 -29.26 -12.31 -5.62
N ALA A 331 -29.26 -11.39 -6.60
CA ALA A 331 -29.15 -9.96 -6.34
C ALA A 331 -30.37 -9.39 -5.59
N GLN A 332 -31.54 -10.01 -5.75
CA GLN A 332 -32.75 -9.67 -4.99
C GLN A 332 -32.74 -10.25 -3.57
N THR A 333 -32.07 -11.39 -3.35
CA THR A 333 -31.92 -11.94 -1.99
C THR A 333 -31.05 -11.06 -1.09
N LYS A 334 -31.66 -10.50 -0.05
CA LYS A 334 -30.99 -9.66 0.95
C LYS A 334 -30.15 -10.51 1.93
N THR A 335 -28.96 -10.92 1.50
CA THR A 335 -27.94 -11.44 2.41
C THR A 335 -27.39 -10.32 3.29
N THR A 336 -27.30 -10.56 4.59
CA THR A 336 -26.83 -9.56 5.56
C THR A 336 -25.45 -9.95 6.09
N VAL A 337 -24.63 -8.96 6.47
CA VAL A 337 -23.31 -9.21 7.09
C VAL A 337 -23.43 -10.10 8.34
N CYS A 338 -24.54 -10.02 9.06
CA CYS A 338 -24.85 -10.88 10.21
C CYS A 338 -24.83 -12.38 9.88
N ASP A 339 -25.14 -12.78 8.64
CA ASP A 339 -25.17 -14.18 8.23
C ASP A 339 -23.77 -14.83 8.29
N LEU A 340 -22.71 -14.05 8.13
CA LEU A 340 -21.32 -14.50 8.30
C LEU A 340 -20.98 -14.90 9.74
N PHE A 341 -21.59 -14.23 10.71
CA PHE A 341 -21.31 -14.42 12.13
C PHE A 341 -22.31 -15.36 12.82
N ARG A 342 -23.45 -15.64 12.18
CA ARG A 342 -24.51 -16.51 12.70
C ARG A 342 -24.08 -17.98 12.79
N ASN A 343 -23.38 -18.49 11.77
CA ASN A 343 -22.88 -19.87 11.76
C ASN A 343 -21.50 -19.95 12.43
N PRO A 344 -21.29 -20.81 13.45
CA PRO A 344 -20.01 -20.91 14.16
C PRO A 344 -18.84 -21.32 13.26
N SER A 345 -19.07 -22.14 12.23
CA SER A 345 -18.03 -22.54 11.28
C SER A 345 -17.60 -21.39 10.39
N MET A 346 -18.57 -20.58 9.92
CA MET A 346 -18.30 -19.37 9.15
C MET A 346 -17.62 -18.30 10.00
N ARG A 347 -18.12 -18.07 11.22
CA ARG A 347 -17.54 -17.14 12.19
C ARG A 347 -16.06 -17.44 12.45
N LYS A 348 -15.71 -18.71 12.68
CA LYS A 348 -14.30 -19.10 12.86
C LYS A 348 -13.46 -18.76 11.63
N ARG A 349 -13.92 -19.12 10.42
CA ARG A 349 -13.19 -18.87 9.16
C ARG A 349 -12.97 -17.36 8.93
N ILE A 350 -14.02 -16.55 9.07
CA ILE A 350 -13.92 -15.10 8.82
C ILE A 350 -13.04 -14.39 9.86
N CYS A 351 -13.17 -14.71 11.15
CA CYS A 351 -12.32 -14.11 12.19
C CYS A 351 -10.83 -14.42 11.96
N ILE A 352 -10.51 -15.66 11.58
CA ILE A 352 -9.14 -16.04 11.24
C ILE A 352 -8.65 -15.26 10.02
N LEU A 353 -9.40 -15.27 8.91
CA LEU A 353 -8.99 -14.57 7.68
C LEU A 353 -8.76 -13.07 7.90
N VAL A 354 -9.66 -12.42 8.64
CA VAL A 354 -9.57 -11.02 9.04
C VAL A 354 -8.30 -10.76 9.86
N PHE A 355 -8.00 -11.62 10.84
CA PHE A 355 -6.76 -11.50 11.63
C PHE A 355 -5.51 -11.72 10.77
N LEU A 356 -5.48 -12.74 9.91
CA LEU A 356 -4.36 -13.00 9.02
C LEU A 356 -4.09 -11.81 8.10
N ARG A 357 -5.15 -11.22 7.55
CA ARG A 357 -5.06 -10.04 6.71
C ARG A 357 -4.47 -8.86 7.48
N PHE A 358 -4.98 -8.60 8.68
CA PHE A 358 -4.47 -7.56 9.56
C PHE A 358 -2.99 -7.78 9.92
N ALA A 359 -2.65 -8.99 10.38
CA ALA A 359 -1.32 -9.39 10.84
C ALA A 359 -0.25 -9.39 9.74
N ASN A 360 -0.61 -9.60 8.47
CA ASN A 360 0.29 -9.40 7.34
C ASN A 360 0.35 -7.94 6.86
N THR A 361 -0.74 -7.19 6.98
CA THR A 361 -0.80 -5.82 6.44
C THR A 361 -0.01 -4.83 7.28
N ILE A 362 -0.02 -4.98 8.61
CA ILE A 362 0.78 -4.14 9.51
C ILE A 362 2.28 -4.18 9.14
N PRO A 363 2.97 -5.34 9.16
CA PRO A 363 4.39 -5.39 8.85
C PRO A 363 4.72 -4.97 7.42
N PHE A 364 3.83 -5.27 6.47
CA PHE A 364 4.00 -4.88 5.08
C PHE A 364 4.06 -3.36 4.92
N TYR A 365 3.01 -2.65 5.37
CA TYR A 365 2.99 -1.19 5.29
C TYR A 365 4.03 -0.58 6.23
N GLY A 366 4.17 -1.09 7.45
CA GLY A 366 5.13 -0.61 8.44
C GLY A 366 6.57 -0.63 7.93
N THR A 367 6.95 -1.67 7.20
CA THR A 367 8.28 -1.78 6.57
C THR A 367 8.38 -0.95 5.29
N MET A 368 7.33 -0.93 4.46
CA MET A 368 7.33 -0.17 3.20
C MET A 368 7.33 1.35 3.39
N VAL A 369 6.70 1.86 4.45
CA VAL A 369 6.62 3.32 4.70
C VAL A 369 7.82 3.88 5.46
N ASN A 370 8.64 3.01 6.07
CA ASN A 370 9.76 3.38 6.93
C ASN A 370 11.13 2.99 6.34
N LEU A 371 11.31 3.16 5.03
CA LEU A 371 12.54 2.78 4.29
C LEU A 371 13.84 3.32 4.93
N GLN A 372 13.81 4.57 5.41
CA GLN A 372 14.97 5.25 5.99
C GLN A 372 15.54 4.54 7.23
N HIS A 373 14.72 3.75 7.94
CA HIS A 373 15.19 3.00 9.11
C HIS A 373 15.96 1.73 8.71
N VAL A 374 15.71 1.18 7.52
CA VAL A 374 16.22 -0.12 7.08
C VAL A 374 17.50 0.03 6.28
N GLY A 375 17.52 0.91 5.28
CA GLY A 375 18.64 1.04 4.35
C GLY A 375 19.10 2.48 4.17
N SER A 376 20.40 2.66 3.89
CA SER A 376 20.99 3.96 3.62
C SER A 376 20.56 4.56 2.27
N ASN A 377 20.45 3.73 1.23
CA ASN A 377 19.98 4.15 -0.10
C ASN A 377 18.49 3.81 -0.28
N ILE A 378 17.62 4.77 0.06
CA ILE A 378 16.17 4.55 0.00
C ILE A 378 15.62 4.40 -1.42
N PHE A 379 16.28 4.97 -2.43
CA PHE A 379 15.90 4.83 -3.84
C PHE A 379 16.09 3.38 -4.31
N LEU A 380 17.29 2.83 -4.06
CA LEU A 380 17.61 1.46 -4.39
C LEU A 380 16.71 0.48 -3.61
N LEU A 381 16.51 0.73 -2.31
CA LEU A 381 15.68 -0.12 -1.47
C LEU A 381 14.23 -0.20 -1.99
N GLN A 382 13.65 0.92 -2.42
CA GLN A 382 12.30 0.96 -3.01
C GLN A 382 12.20 0.14 -4.31
N VAL A 383 13.24 0.20 -5.17
CA VAL A 383 13.32 -0.62 -6.38
C VAL A 383 13.43 -2.11 -6.05
N LEU A 384 14.31 -2.46 -5.10
CA LEU A 384 14.51 -3.83 -4.67
C LEU A 384 13.24 -4.42 -4.04
N TYR A 385 12.52 -3.66 -3.22
CA TYR A 385 11.21 -4.08 -2.69
C TYR A 385 10.23 -4.42 -3.82
N GLY A 386 10.13 -3.56 -4.84
CA GLY A 386 9.28 -3.80 -6.01
C GLY A 386 9.67 -5.05 -6.79
N ALA A 387 10.96 -5.20 -7.09
CA ALA A 387 11.51 -6.31 -7.87
C ALA A 387 11.38 -7.65 -7.13
N VAL A 388 11.78 -7.72 -5.87
CA VAL A 388 11.68 -8.94 -5.06
C VAL A 388 10.22 -9.32 -4.81
N ALA A 389 9.34 -8.35 -4.55
CA ALA A 389 7.90 -8.63 -4.44
C ALA A 389 7.31 -9.21 -5.72
N LEU A 390 7.75 -8.76 -6.90
CA LEU A 390 7.32 -9.33 -8.18
C LEU A 390 7.77 -10.78 -8.33
N ILE A 391 9.05 -11.05 -8.09
CA ILE A 391 9.66 -12.38 -8.22
C ILE A 391 9.00 -13.36 -7.24
N VAL A 392 8.91 -13.00 -5.96
CA VAL A 392 8.40 -13.89 -4.91
C VAL A 392 6.90 -14.14 -5.09
N ARG A 393 6.12 -13.18 -5.60
CA ARG A 393 4.71 -13.42 -6.00
C ARG A 393 4.59 -14.47 -7.10
N CYS A 394 5.45 -14.46 -8.11
CA CYS A 394 5.48 -15.49 -9.14
C CYS A 394 5.82 -16.86 -8.55
N LEU A 395 6.80 -16.93 -7.65
CA LEU A 395 7.15 -18.16 -6.92
C LEU A 395 5.99 -18.67 -6.06
N ALA A 396 5.21 -17.78 -5.44
CA ALA A 396 4.06 -18.14 -4.62
C ALA A 396 2.99 -18.94 -5.39
N LEU A 397 2.81 -18.64 -6.68
CA LEU A 397 1.89 -19.41 -7.52
C LEU A 397 2.34 -20.87 -7.67
N LEU A 398 3.64 -21.09 -7.83
CA LEU A 398 4.23 -22.42 -7.91
C LEU A 398 4.08 -23.15 -6.58
N THR A 399 4.38 -22.50 -5.45
CA THR A 399 4.27 -23.12 -4.12
C THR A 399 2.81 -23.47 -3.80
N LEU A 400 1.85 -22.61 -4.11
CA LEU A 400 0.42 -22.86 -3.90
C LEU A 400 -0.07 -24.10 -4.67
N ASN A 401 0.41 -24.30 -5.89
CA ASN A 401 0.05 -25.46 -6.71
C ASN A 401 0.68 -26.76 -6.19
N HIS A 402 1.91 -26.72 -5.65
CA HIS A 402 2.61 -27.92 -5.18
C HIS A 402 2.28 -28.27 -3.73
N MET A 403 2.44 -27.33 -2.80
CA MET A 403 2.35 -27.55 -1.34
C MET A 403 0.94 -27.38 -0.78
N GLY A 404 0.01 -26.80 -1.55
CA GLY A 404 -1.33 -26.42 -1.05
C GLY A 404 -1.36 -25.04 -0.41
N ARG A 405 -2.56 -24.61 0.00
CA ARG A 405 -2.84 -23.22 0.40
C ARG A 405 -2.41 -23.00 1.84
N ARG A 406 -2.71 -23.95 2.71
CA ARG A 406 -2.42 -23.86 4.15
C ARG A 406 -0.91 -23.84 4.40
N ILE A 407 -0.17 -24.79 3.83
CA ILE A 407 1.28 -24.92 4.04
C ILE A 407 2.04 -23.71 3.47
N SER A 408 1.67 -23.26 2.26
CA SER A 408 2.30 -22.08 1.65
C SER A 408 2.11 -20.83 2.50
N GLN A 409 0.90 -20.62 3.04
CA GLN A 409 0.61 -19.48 3.92
C GLN A 409 1.41 -19.52 5.21
N ILE A 410 1.51 -20.69 5.85
CA ILE A 410 2.33 -20.88 7.04
C ILE A 410 3.78 -20.50 6.71
N LEU A 411 4.36 -21.11 5.68
CA LEU A 411 5.74 -20.87 5.27
C LEU A 411 6.02 -19.37 5.06
N PHE A 412 5.20 -18.69 4.24
CA PHE A 412 5.43 -17.27 3.96
C PHE A 412 5.24 -16.38 5.18
N MET A 413 4.22 -16.62 6.02
CA MET A 413 4.00 -15.85 7.25
C MET A 413 5.16 -15.96 8.23
N PHE A 414 5.69 -17.17 8.43
CA PHE A 414 6.87 -17.38 9.26
C PHE A 414 8.10 -16.69 8.67
N LEU A 415 8.32 -16.78 7.36
CA LEU A 415 9.44 -16.09 6.69
C LEU A 415 9.34 -14.57 6.82
N VAL A 416 8.14 -13.98 6.76
CA VAL A 416 7.93 -12.54 7.03
C VAL A 416 8.35 -12.19 8.45
N GLY A 417 7.84 -12.91 9.44
CA GLY A 417 8.14 -12.60 10.85
C GLY A 417 9.61 -12.80 11.18
N LEU A 418 10.20 -13.92 10.77
CA LEU A 418 11.60 -14.24 11.02
C LEU A 418 12.55 -13.27 10.32
N SER A 419 12.27 -12.86 9.07
CA SER A 419 13.13 -11.90 8.37
C SER A 419 13.13 -10.52 9.02
N ILE A 420 11.97 -10.03 9.50
CA ILE A 420 11.86 -8.76 10.22
C ILE A 420 12.53 -8.83 11.61
N LEU A 421 12.29 -9.90 12.38
CA LEU A 421 12.93 -10.10 13.68
C LEU A 421 14.45 -10.23 13.54
N ALA A 422 14.93 -11.03 12.58
CA ALA A 422 16.35 -11.17 12.31
C ALA A 422 16.99 -9.82 11.98
N ASN A 423 16.34 -9.00 11.13
CA ASN A 423 16.83 -7.66 10.78
C ASN A 423 17.02 -6.75 12.01
N THR A 424 16.17 -6.91 13.03
CA THR A 424 16.23 -6.11 14.27
C THR A 424 17.54 -6.32 15.04
N PHE A 425 18.16 -7.50 14.91
CA PHE A 425 19.43 -7.83 15.56
C PHE A 425 20.66 -7.59 14.68
N VAL A 426 20.49 -7.20 13.41
CA VAL A 426 21.61 -6.94 12.50
C VAL A 426 22.19 -5.54 12.75
N PRO A 427 23.50 -5.41 13.02
CA PRO A 427 24.16 -4.12 13.21
C PRO A 427 24.01 -3.18 12.00
N LYS A 428 24.01 -1.87 12.25
CA LYS A 428 23.79 -0.85 11.21
C LYS A 428 24.88 -0.86 10.14
N GLU A 429 26.06 -1.39 10.43
CA GLU A 429 27.21 -1.46 9.52
C GLU A 429 26.98 -2.52 8.42
N MET A 430 26.20 -3.57 8.70
CA MET A 430 25.91 -4.67 7.78
C MET A 430 24.74 -4.37 6.83
N GLN A 431 24.83 -3.24 6.11
CA GLN A 431 23.73 -2.73 5.26
C GLN A 431 23.23 -3.75 4.23
N THR A 432 24.13 -4.51 3.59
CA THR A 432 23.75 -5.53 2.60
C THR A 432 22.84 -6.60 3.19
N LEU A 433 23.16 -7.09 4.39
CA LEU A 433 22.35 -8.12 5.07
C LEU A 433 20.99 -7.55 5.50
N ARG A 434 20.96 -6.30 6.00
CA ARG A 434 19.71 -5.62 6.36
C ARG A 434 18.80 -5.42 5.16
N VAL A 435 19.35 -4.99 4.03
CA VAL A 435 18.59 -4.84 2.78
C VAL A 435 18.09 -6.19 2.29
N ALA A 436 18.93 -7.24 2.30
CA ALA A 436 18.53 -8.58 1.87
C ALA A 436 17.37 -9.16 2.71
N LEU A 437 17.47 -9.09 4.04
CA LEU A 437 16.43 -9.56 4.95
C LEU A 437 15.13 -8.77 4.79
N ALA A 438 15.21 -7.45 4.65
CA ALA A 438 14.02 -6.63 4.48
C ALA A 438 13.33 -6.87 3.13
N CYS A 439 14.10 -7.03 2.05
CA CYS A 439 13.55 -7.41 0.75
C CYS A 439 12.89 -8.79 0.79
N LEU A 440 13.50 -9.76 1.48
CA LEU A 440 12.91 -11.08 1.69
C LEU A 440 11.59 -10.98 2.45
N GLY A 441 11.53 -10.21 3.54
CA GLY A 441 10.31 -10.02 4.32
C GLY A 441 9.18 -9.38 3.51
N ILE A 442 9.47 -8.33 2.75
CA ILE A 442 8.49 -7.69 1.85
C ILE A 442 8.04 -8.65 0.73
N GLY A 443 8.98 -9.38 0.13
CA GLY A 443 8.70 -10.38 -0.90
C GLY A 443 7.78 -11.49 -0.40
N CYS A 444 8.10 -12.08 0.76
CA CYS A 444 7.27 -13.10 1.39
C CYS A 444 5.91 -12.54 1.82
N SER A 445 5.83 -11.29 2.30
CA SER A 445 4.55 -10.66 2.66
C SER A 445 3.67 -10.42 1.44
N ALA A 446 4.28 -10.04 0.32
CA ALA A 446 3.62 -9.93 -0.97
C ALA A 446 3.06 -11.27 -1.47
N ALA A 447 3.79 -12.37 -1.29
CA ALA A 447 3.33 -13.73 -1.56
C ALA A 447 2.21 -14.19 -0.62
N THR A 448 2.30 -13.83 0.67
CA THR A 448 1.23 -14.07 1.65
C THR A 448 -0.06 -13.40 1.23
N PHE A 449 -0.03 -12.15 0.74
CA PHE A 449 -1.23 -11.47 0.24
C PHE A 449 -1.92 -12.24 -0.89
N SER A 450 -1.15 -12.73 -1.87
CA SER A 450 -1.69 -13.55 -2.96
C SER A 450 -2.26 -14.88 -2.44
N SER A 451 -1.52 -15.55 -1.55
CA SER A 451 -1.92 -16.83 -0.96
C SER A 451 -3.20 -16.71 -0.12
N VAL A 452 -3.32 -15.66 0.69
CA VAL A 452 -4.51 -15.36 1.50
C VAL A 452 -5.69 -15.02 0.62
N ALA A 453 -5.50 -14.23 -0.45
CA ALA A 453 -6.58 -13.92 -1.39
C ALA A 453 -7.16 -15.16 -2.08
N VAL A 454 -6.31 -16.12 -2.49
CA VAL A 454 -6.77 -17.39 -3.08
C VAL A 454 -7.54 -18.22 -2.05
N HIS A 455 -6.96 -18.46 -0.87
CA HIS A 455 -7.59 -19.26 0.17
C HIS A 455 -8.90 -18.64 0.68
N PHE A 456 -8.97 -17.31 0.72
CA PHE A 456 -10.17 -16.57 1.07
C PHE A 456 -11.35 -16.91 0.15
N ILE A 457 -11.13 -16.87 -1.17
CA ILE A 457 -12.18 -17.16 -2.18
C ILE A 457 -12.67 -18.61 -2.06
N GLU A 458 -11.78 -19.54 -1.70
CA GLU A 458 -12.06 -20.97 -1.55
C GLU A 458 -12.73 -21.34 -0.22
N LEU A 459 -12.51 -20.55 0.84
CA LEU A 459 -13.11 -20.78 2.16
C LEU A 459 -14.50 -20.17 2.32
N ILE A 460 -14.77 -19.07 1.61
CA ILE A 460 -16.00 -18.28 1.76
C ILE A 460 -17.01 -18.62 0.65
N PRO A 461 -18.26 -18.98 1.01
CA PRO A 461 -19.33 -19.25 0.07
C PRO A 461 -19.54 -18.12 -0.93
N THR A 462 -19.85 -18.47 -2.18
CA THR A 462 -20.10 -17.51 -3.26
C THR A 462 -21.11 -16.44 -2.85
N VAL A 463 -22.21 -16.82 -2.20
CA VAL A 463 -23.28 -15.90 -1.75
C VAL A 463 -22.86 -14.89 -0.68
N LEU A 464 -21.80 -15.17 0.09
CA LEU A 464 -21.30 -14.29 1.16
C LEU A 464 -19.96 -13.61 0.80
N ARG A 465 -19.33 -14.00 -0.31
CA ARG A 465 -17.95 -13.61 -0.66
C ARG A 465 -17.77 -12.10 -0.73
N ALA A 466 -18.67 -11.38 -1.38
CA ALA A 466 -18.59 -9.92 -1.49
C ALA A 466 -18.61 -9.21 -0.12
N ARG A 467 -19.50 -9.66 0.79
CA ARG A 467 -19.62 -9.11 2.14
C ARG A 467 -18.38 -9.42 2.98
N ALA A 468 -17.92 -10.66 2.94
CA ALA A 468 -16.70 -11.07 3.63
C ALA A 468 -15.46 -10.30 3.12
N SER A 469 -15.35 -10.08 1.80
CA SER A 469 -14.25 -9.33 1.20
C SER A 469 -14.23 -7.88 1.69
N GLY A 470 -15.41 -7.28 1.88
CA GLY A 470 -15.53 -5.94 2.46
C GLY A 470 -14.97 -5.86 3.89
N ILE A 471 -15.26 -6.86 4.74
CA ILE A 471 -14.75 -6.93 6.11
C ILE A 471 -13.24 -7.18 6.12
N ASP A 472 -12.77 -8.16 5.32
CA ASP A 472 -11.35 -8.48 5.18
C ASP A 472 -10.52 -7.27 4.74
N LEU A 473 -11.01 -6.57 3.71
CA LEU A 473 -10.36 -5.37 3.19
C LEU A 473 -10.36 -4.24 4.21
N THR A 474 -11.46 -4.03 4.93
CA THR A 474 -11.54 -3.03 6.00
C THR A 474 -10.49 -3.30 7.07
N ALA A 475 -10.37 -4.55 7.53
CA ALA A 475 -9.36 -4.94 8.51
C ALA A 475 -7.92 -4.75 7.98
N SER A 476 -7.67 -5.12 6.72
CA SER A 476 -6.40 -4.83 6.04
C SER A 476 -6.07 -3.34 6.11
N ARG A 477 -7.04 -2.47 5.79
CA ARG A 477 -6.84 -1.02 5.75
C ARG A 477 -6.69 -0.39 7.14
N ILE A 478 -7.35 -0.91 8.16
CA ILE A 478 -7.09 -0.53 9.56
C ILE A 478 -5.64 -0.89 9.92
N GLY A 479 -5.19 -2.11 9.59
CA GLY A 479 -3.80 -2.53 9.82
C GLY A 479 -2.79 -1.65 9.08
N ALA A 480 -3.08 -1.27 7.83
CA ALA A 480 -2.25 -0.36 7.06
C ALA A 480 -2.15 1.03 7.73
N ALA A 481 -3.28 1.61 8.13
CA ALA A 481 -3.31 2.92 8.78
C ALA A 481 -2.55 2.90 10.11
N LEU A 482 -2.75 1.88 10.95
CA LEU A 482 -2.05 1.77 12.23
C LEU A 482 -0.53 1.57 12.09
N ALA A 483 -0.05 1.04 10.96
CA ALA A 483 1.36 0.71 10.81
C ALA A 483 2.30 1.92 10.94
N PRO A 484 2.15 3.05 10.20
CA PRO A 484 2.95 4.25 10.47
C PRO A 484 2.90 4.76 11.92
N LEU A 485 1.75 4.63 12.59
CA LEU A 485 1.59 5.06 13.98
C LEU A 485 2.37 4.17 14.95
N LEU A 486 2.48 2.86 14.70
CA LEU A 486 3.30 1.98 15.53
C LEU A 486 4.77 2.41 15.56
N MET A 487 5.25 3.10 14.52
CA MET A 487 6.60 3.65 14.50
C MET A 487 6.81 4.80 15.49
N THR A 488 5.77 5.46 16.01
CA THR A 488 5.95 6.47 17.07
C THR A 488 6.42 5.85 18.40
N LEU A 489 6.25 4.54 18.57
CA LEU A 489 6.76 3.82 19.73
C LEU A 489 8.30 3.75 19.79
N THR A 490 9.01 4.16 18.73
CA THR A 490 10.48 4.26 18.76
C THR A 490 11.00 5.26 19.79
N VAL A 491 10.16 6.23 20.20
CA VAL A 491 10.48 7.20 21.25
C VAL A 491 10.71 6.52 22.59
N PHE A 492 9.99 5.43 22.87
CA PHE A 492 10.18 4.64 24.10
C PHE A 492 11.28 3.59 23.90
N PHE A 493 11.18 2.80 22.83
CA PHE A 493 12.13 1.75 22.51
C PHE A 493 12.31 1.64 21.00
N THR A 494 13.51 1.93 20.50
CA THR A 494 13.81 1.96 19.06
C THR A 494 13.49 0.65 18.32
N THR A 495 13.58 -0.50 19.01
CA THR A 495 13.34 -1.83 18.43
C THR A 495 11.89 -2.32 18.54
N LEU A 496 11.06 -1.72 19.39
CA LEU A 496 9.72 -2.21 19.72
C LEU A 496 8.78 -2.34 18.50
N PRO A 497 8.69 -1.37 17.57
CA PRO A 497 7.82 -1.51 16.40
C PRO A 497 8.21 -2.70 15.51
N TRP A 498 9.52 -2.96 15.37
CA TRP A 498 10.04 -4.07 14.57
C TRP A 498 9.73 -5.43 15.19
N ILE A 499 9.80 -5.53 16.52
CA ILE A 499 9.38 -6.72 17.26
C ILE A 499 7.88 -6.97 17.04
N ILE A 500 7.04 -5.94 17.13
CA ILE A 500 5.60 -6.04 16.86
C ILE A 500 5.36 -6.51 15.41
N TYR A 501 6.03 -5.91 14.44
CA TYR A 501 5.94 -6.30 13.02
C TYR A 501 6.39 -7.74 12.78
N GLY A 502 7.35 -8.25 13.54
CA GLY A 502 7.83 -9.62 13.45
C GLY A 502 6.91 -10.65 14.10
N ILE A 503 6.32 -10.35 15.27
CA ILE A 503 5.51 -11.29 16.05
C ILE A 503 4.12 -11.51 15.42
N PHE A 504 3.47 -10.45 14.95
CA PHE A 504 2.13 -10.53 14.34
C PHE A 504 2.01 -11.59 13.22
N PRO A 505 2.89 -11.62 12.20
CA PRO A 505 2.83 -12.63 11.15
C PRO A 505 3.18 -14.04 11.66
N ILE A 506 4.03 -14.20 12.70
CA ILE A 506 4.29 -15.52 13.32
C ILE A 506 3.02 -16.06 13.98
N ILE A 507 2.32 -15.23 14.76
CA ILE A 507 1.02 -15.58 15.34
C ILE A 507 0.01 -15.89 14.24
N GLY A 508 0.02 -15.10 13.15
CA GLY A 508 -0.76 -15.37 11.95
C GLY A 508 -0.49 -16.76 11.39
N GLY A 509 0.78 -17.11 11.14
CA GLY A 509 1.20 -18.43 10.68
C GLY A 509 0.73 -19.56 11.59
N LEU A 510 0.78 -19.40 12.91
CA LEU A 510 0.25 -20.37 13.88
C LEU A 510 -1.27 -20.54 13.79
N ILE A 511 -2.01 -19.45 13.59
CA ILE A 511 -3.47 -19.49 13.47
C ILE A 511 -3.91 -20.15 12.15
N VAL A 512 -3.10 -20.11 11.09
CA VAL A 512 -3.41 -20.79 9.81
C VAL A 512 -3.61 -22.30 9.98
N PHE A 513 -2.98 -22.94 10.98
CA PHE A 513 -3.22 -24.37 11.27
C PHE A 513 -4.70 -24.69 11.58
N LEU A 514 -5.47 -23.70 12.04
CA LEU A 514 -6.89 -23.84 12.35
C LEU A 514 -7.80 -23.76 11.11
N LEU A 515 -7.25 -23.40 9.94
CA LEU A 515 -7.95 -23.40 8.66
C LEU A 515 -7.83 -24.77 7.97
N PRO A 516 -8.89 -25.22 7.28
CA PRO A 516 -8.82 -26.43 6.47
C PRO A 516 -7.96 -26.21 5.22
N GLU A 517 -7.37 -27.28 4.68
CA GLU A 517 -6.74 -27.22 3.36
C GLU A 517 -7.82 -27.23 2.26
N THR A 518 -7.64 -26.40 1.24
CA THR A 518 -8.60 -26.20 0.15
C THR A 518 -8.11 -26.70 -1.21
N LYS A 519 -6.86 -27.19 -1.28
CA LYS A 519 -6.28 -27.75 -2.50
C LYS A 519 -7.20 -28.80 -3.14
N ASN A 520 -7.57 -28.57 -4.40
CA ASN A 520 -8.40 -29.46 -5.22
C ASN A 520 -9.81 -29.75 -4.68
N LEU A 521 -10.32 -28.94 -3.75
CA LEU A 521 -11.71 -29.03 -3.29
C LEU A 521 -12.63 -28.12 -4.13
N PRO A 522 -13.91 -28.49 -4.32
CA PRO A 522 -14.87 -27.63 -4.99
C PRO A 522 -15.13 -26.37 -4.17
N LEU A 523 -15.38 -25.25 -4.86
CA LEU A 523 -15.75 -23.99 -4.23
C LEU A 523 -17.10 -24.15 -3.51
N PRO A 524 -17.23 -23.70 -2.26
CA PRO A 524 -18.53 -23.69 -1.59
C PRO A 524 -19.42 -22.62 -2.21
N ASP A 525 -20.64 -22.98 -2.58
CA ASP A 525 -21.63 -22.01 -3.08
C ASP A 525 -22.51 -21.50 -1.94
N THR A 526 -22.84 -22.37 -0.99
CA THR A 526 -23.72 -22.10 0.15
C THR A 526 -23.03 -22.33 1.49
N ILE A 527 -23.66 -21.83 2.57
CA ILE A 527 -23.23 -22.10 3.95
C ILE A 527 -23.31 -23.61 4.26
N LYS A 528 -24.29 -24.32 3.68
CA LYS A 528 -24.46 -25.77 3.88
C LYS A 528 -23.28 -26.56 3.31
N ASP A 529 -22.72 -26.12 2.17
CA ASP A 529 -21.56 -26.78 1.57
C ASP A 529 -20.34 -26.70 2.51
N VAL A 530 -20.16 -25.56 3.18
CA VAL A 530 -19.11 -25.37 4.19
C VAL A 530 -19.30 -26.31 5.39
N GLU A 531 -20.53 -26.50 5.85
CA GLU A 531 -20.84 -27.43 6.93
C GLU A 531 -20.63 -28.89 6.53
N ASN A 532 -21.05 -29.27 5.32
CA ASN A 532 -20.86 -30.61 4.77
C ASN A 532 -19.39 -30.93 4.57
N GLN A 533 -18.59 -29.99 4.05
CA GLN A 533 -17.14 -30.14 3.95
C GLN A 533 -16.50 -30.39 5.34
N LYS A 534 -16.97 -29.70 6.38
CA LYS A 534 -16.48 -29.90 7.75
C LYS A 534 -16.85 -31.29 8.28
N LYS A 535 -18.03 -31.82 7.97
CA LYS A 535 -18.43 -33.19 8.34
C LYS A 535 -17.57 -34.22 7.64
N ASN A 536 -17.42 -34.11 6.32
CA ASN A 536 -16.61 -35.03 5.51
C ASN A 536 -15.12 -35.04 5.93
N LEU A 537 -14.57 -33.90 6.37
CA LEU A 537 -13.20 -33.83 6.89
C LEU A 537 -13.06 -34.48 8.27
N LYS A 538 -14.11 -34.46 9.10
CA LYS A 538 -14.13 -35.14 10.40
C LYS A 538 -14.33 -36.64 10.27
N GLU A 539 -14.94 -37.12 9.20
CA GLU A 539 -15.11 -38.55 8.92
C GLU A 539 -13.84 -39.18 8.33
N LYS A 540 -12.91 -38.38 7.80
CA LYS A 540 -11.65 -38.82 7.20
C LYS A 540 -10.42 -38.67 8.11
N ALA A 541 -10.57 -38.00 9.25
CA ALA A 541 -9.51 -37.76 10.24
C ALA A 541 -9.83 -38.54 11.51
#